data_AF-A0A9E3I411-F1
#
_entry.id   AF-A0A9E3I411-F1
#
_cell.length_a   1.000
_cell.length_b   1.000
_cell.length_c   1.000
_cell.angle_alpha   90.00
_cell.angle_beta   90.00
_cell.angle_gamma   90.00
#
_symmetry.space_group_name_H-M   'P 1'
#
loop_
_entity.id
_entity.type
_entity.pdbx_description
1 polymer ?
#
loop_
_entity_poly.entity_id
_entity_poly.type
_entity_poly.pdbx_seq_one_letter_code
_entity_poly.pdbx_strand_id
1 'polypeptide(L)'
;MKRITRRNFMKRTAAIGAGLTLAPFARVRGANDDIRVAVVGINGRGGSHIGNFDKMDGVRLAGLCDIDLKVLENRAKRFKDRNTPVQTYQDIRKLLDNKNIDAISIATTNHWHSLATIWACQAGKDVYVEKPASHNIFEGRKCVEAAEKYKRIVQHGTQSRASSSWARQVAAIASGKYGKLLVSKAYASKTRWSIGFKPIEEPPEHVDFNIWLGPARKQPYHGNLVHYNWHWFWNFGNGEIGNQGVHQMDIARWAIPGGTLPKSVISMGGRWVNSTEGKPPYTDQAQTPNCQLTIMDFGGPLLVFEVIGLNSKAGVDGKKYSTKVSNEFYLEEGAIKGGKFYPKGSDKSEKLVDVDVKMGPGNIFENFIHCVRSRKRDEQHADVLEAHLSSACCHLGNISYRLGEQVSGTNKPDVFEKHEEIGKSWERINRTVKGTLGLDLTKSTYQLGPMLTFDPEKERFVGNRRANRLTTRRYRKPFVVPKEV
;
A
#
# COMPACT_ATOMS: atom_id res chain seq x y z
N MET A 1 39.91 41.62 -48.17
CA MET A 1 39.04 41.22 -47.04
C MET A 1 39.90 40.84 -45.84
N LYS A 2 39.87 41.64 -44.76
CA LYS A 2 40.74 41.46 -43.59
C LYS A 2 40.18 40.38 -42.65
N ARG A 3 41.05 39.44 -42.24
CA ARG A 3 40.76 38.24 -41.43
C ARG A 3 40.38 38.64 -39.99
N ILE A 4 39.16 38.30 -39.56
CA ILE A 4 38.72 38.48 -38.17
C ILE A 4 39.36 37.37 -37.32
N THR A 5 40.20 37.74 -36.34
CA THR A 5 40.82 36.80 -35.42
C THR A 5 40.05 36.71 -34.10
N ARG A 6 40.10 35.54 -33.44
CA ARG A 6 39.38 35.20 -32.19
C ARG A 6 39.53 36.23 -31.04
N ARG A 7 40.61 37.04 -31.02
CA ARG A 7 40.80 38.13 -30.06
C ARG A 7 39.90 39.36 -30.28
N ASN A 8 39.44 39.60 -31.51
CA ASN A 8 38.52 40.70 -31.81
C ASN A 8 37.06 40.37 -31.52
N PHE A 9 36.72 39.07 -31.37
CA PHE A 9 35.37 38.62 -30.99
C PHE A 9 35.12 38.81 -29.49
N MET A 10 36.12 38.53 -28.64
CA MET A 10 35.98 38.65 -27.18
C MET A 10 35.97 40.09 -26.65
N LYS A 11 36.41 41.09 -27.44
CA LYS A 11 36.40 42.50 -27.04
C LYS A 11 35.08 43.23 -27.32
N ARG A 12 34.09 42.58 -27.95
CA ARG A 12 32.80 43.20 -28.32
C ARG A 12 31.63 42.84 -27.41
N THR A 13 31.83 42.09 -26.33
CA THR A 13 30.72 41.59 -25.49
C THR A 13 30.51 42.35 -24.18
N ALA A 14 31.19 43.48 -23.96
CA ALA A 14 31.18 44.17 -22.66
C ALA A 14 30.23 45.38 -22.57
N ALA A 15 29.43 45.73 -23.58
CA ALA A 15 28.60 46.94 -23.48
C ALA A 15 27.37 46.96 -24.41
N ILE A 16 26.33 46.17 -24.12
CA ILE A 16 24.93 46.50 -24.50
C ILE A 16 23.97 45.94 -23.43
N GLY A 17 23.41 46.84 -22.62
CA GLY A 17 21.97 46.99 -22.41
C GLY A 17 21.20 45.95 -21.58
N ALA A 18 20.68 46.42 -20.44
CA ALA A 18 19.62 45.80 -19.66
C ALA A 18 18.37 45.50 -20.51
N GLY A 19 17.72 44.36 -20.23
CA GLY A 19 16.37 44.04 -20.67
C GLY A 19 16.26 42.93 -21.71
N LEU A 20 16.52 41.68 -21.32
CA LEU A 20 15.96 40.50 -21.99
C LEU A 20 15.56 39.45 -20.95
N THR A 21 14.35 38.95 -21.14
CA THR A 21 13.58 38.00 -20.35
C THR A 21 14.38 36.77 -19.90
N LEU A 22 14.24 36.41 -18.62
CA LEU A 22 14.65 35.11 -18.09
C LEU A 22 13.74 34.01 -18.68
N ALA A 23 14.03 33.58 -19.92
CA ALA A 23 13.59 32.27 -20.37
C ALA A 23 14.39 31.22 -19.57
N PRO A 24 13.75 30.20 -18.97
CA PRO A 24 14.51 29.15 -18.32
C PRO A 24 15.29 28.43 -19.43
N PHE A 25 16.61 28.50 -19.37
CA PHE A 25 17.49 27.67 -20.18
C PHE A 25 17.06 26.22 -19.97
N ALA A 26 16.37 25.66 -20.96
CA ALA A 26 16.18 24.23 -21.10
C ALA A 26 17.58 23.64 -21.30
N ARG A 27 18.21 23.25 -20.19
CA ARG A 27 19.46 22.52 -20.20
C ARG A 27 19.16 21.22 -20.92
N VAL A 28 19.64 21.08 -22.16
CA VAL A 28 19.61 19.81 -22.90
C VAL A 28 20.33 18.79 -22.01
N ARG A 29 19.56 17.87 -21.42
CA ARG A 29 20.07 16.85 -20.52
C ARG A 29 20.95 15.90 -21.31
N GLY A 30 22.21 15.76 -20.88
CA GLY A 30 23.11 14.76 -21.46
C GLY A 30 22.78 13.36 -20.92
N ALA A 31 23.27 12.31 -21.57
CA ALA A 31 23.13 10.92 -21.10
C ALA A 31 23.70 10.66 -19.67
N ASN A 32 24.49 11.61 -19.13
CA ASN A 32 25.00 11.60 -17.76
C ASN A 32 24.04 12.19 -16.71
N ASP A 33 22.91 12.79 -17.12
CA ASP A 33 21.91 13.41 -16.23
C ASP A 33 20.73 12.48 -15.91
N ASP A 34 20.71 11.26 -16.46
CA ASP A 34 19.64 10.28 -16.25
C ASP A 34 19.67 9.69 -14.84
N ILE A 35 18.50 9.57 -14.22
CA ILE A 35 18.34 8.76 -12.99
C ILE A 35 18.29 7.28 -13.38
N ARG A 36 19.23 6.49 -12.85
CA ARG A 36 19.35 5.06 -13.15
C ARG A 36 18.51 4.27 -12.15
N VAL A 37 17.40 3.73 -12.63
CA VAL A 37 16.41 3.00 -11.82
C VAL A 37 16.56 1.51 -12.03
N ALA A 38 16.49 0.73 -10.95
CA ALA A 38 16.23 -0.70 -11.01
C ALA A 38 14.85 -1.06 -10.48
N VAL A 39 14.25 -2.14 -11.00
CA VAL A 39 12.98 -2.68 -10.51
C VAL A 39 13.21 -4.04 -9.84
N VAL A 40 12.71 -4.21 -8.62
CA VAL A 40 12.82 -5.42 -7.79
C VAL A 40 11.45 -6.05 -7.62
N GLY A 41 11.30 -7.31 -8.06
CA GLY A 41 10.01 -7.96 -8.29
C GLY A 41 9.40 -7.43 -9.59
N ILE A 42 9.49 -8.20 -10.67
CA ILE A 42 9.28 -7.72 -12.07
C ILE A 42 8.19 -8.49 -12.84
N ASN A 43 7.42 -9.32 -12.14
CA ASN A 43 6.29 -10.02 -12.73
C ASN A 43 5.07 -9.09 -12.95
N GLY A 44 3.94 -9.31 -12.29
CA GLY A 44 2.68 -8.57 -12.52
C GLY A 44 2.82 -7.05 -12.36
N ARG A 45 2.76 -6.55 -11.13
CA ARG A 45 2.86 -5.11 -10.85
C ARG A 45 4.22 -4.50 -11.24
N GLY A 46 5.31 -5.24 -11.00
CA GLY A 46 6.65 -4.84 -11.45
C GLY A 46 6.77 -4.60 -12.95
N GLY A 47 6.02 -5.35 -13.78
CA GLY A 47 5.93 -5.09 -15.21
C GLY A 47 5.39 -3.70 -15.55
N SER A 48 4.42 -3.21 -14.77
CA SER A 48 3.94 -1.82 -14.89
C SER A 48 5.02 -0.82 -14.50
N HIS A 49 5.83 -1.09 -13.47
CA HIS A 49 6.92 -0.21 -13.04
C HIS A 49 7.98 -0.08 -14.11
N ILE A 50 8.40 -1.23 -14.67
CA ILE A 50 9.28 -1.29 -15.84
C ILE A 50 8.71 -0.40 -16.94
N GLY A 51 7.44 -0.59 -17.32
CA GLY A 51 6.81 0.19 -18.38
C GLY A 51 6.77 1.71 -18.13
N ASN A 52 6.59 2.15 -16.88
CA ASN A 52 6.54 3.57 -16.52
C ASN A 52 7.94 4.21 -16.53
N PHE A 53 8.93 3.60 -15.87
CA PHE A 53 10.28 4.17 -15.81
C PHE A 53 11.01 4.09 -17.16
N ASP A 54 10.75 3.03 -17.93
CA ASP A 54 11.41 2.81 -19.22
C ASP A 54 11.03 3.84 -20.30
N LYS A 55 9.87 4.47 -20.14
CA LYS A 55 9.34 5.47 -21.08
C LYS A 55 9.50 6.90 -20.57
N MET A 56 10.11 7.09 -19.39
CA MET A 56 10.17 8.38 -18.73
C MET A 56 11.43 9.15 -19.09
N ASP A 57 11.26 10.38 -19.55
CA ASP A 57 12.39 11.23 -19.93
C ASP A 57 13.33 11.52 -18.75
N GLY A 58 14.64 11.41 -19.03
CA GLY A 58 15.69 11.58 -18.05
C GLY A 58 15.77 10.43 -17.02
N VAL A 59 15.15 9.29 -17.30
CA VAL A 59 15.21 8.09 -16.48
C VAL A 59 15.72 6.94 -17.34
N ARG A 60 16.67 6.19 -16.81
CA ARG A 60 17.21 5.01 -17.45
C ARG A 60 16.91 3.78 -16.61
N LEU A 61 16.14 2.85 -17.16
CA LEU A 61 16.02 1.51 -16.58
C LEU A 61 17.37 0.79 -16.71
N ALA A 62 18.05 0.56 -15.59
CA ALA A 62 19.41 0.05 -15.53
C ALA A 62 19.51 -1.36 -14.92
N GLY A 63 18.50 -1.79 -14.17
CA GLY A 63 18.52 -3.10 -13.51
C GLY A 63 17.14 -3.75 -13.36
N LEU A 64 17.10 -5.07 -13.46
CA LEU A 64 15.95 -5.91 -13.13
C LEU A 64 16.35 -6.94 -12.08
N CYS A 65 15.52 -7.12 -11.05
CA CYS A 65 15.75 -8.12 -10.02
C CYS A 65 14.49 -8.97 -9.78
N ASP A 66 14.62 -10.29 -9.88
CA ASP A 66 13.57 -11.24 -9.49
C ASP A 66 14.17 -12.53 -8.96
N ILE A 67 13.50 -13.15 -8.00
CA ILE A 67 13.90 -14.45 -7.46
C ILE A 67 13.62 -15.59 -8.44
N ASP A 68 12.73 -15.35 -9.40
CA ASP A 68 12.35 -16.30 -10.45
C ASP A 68 13.15 -16.02 -11.75
N LEU A 69 14.07 -16.92 -12.10
CA LEU A 69 14.91 -16.81 -13.30
C LEU A 69 14.09 -16.82 -14.59
N LYS A 70 12.98 -17.56 -14.67
CA LYS A 70 12.13 -17.56 -15.86
C LYS A 70 11.46 -16.21 -16.05
N VAL A 71 11.01 -15.58 -14.97
CA VAL A 71 10.46 -14.21 -15.03
C VAL A 71 11.56 -13.23 -15.47
N LEU A 72 12.75 -13.33 -14.86
CA LEU A 72 13.87 -12.45 -15.13
C LEU A 72 14.33 -12.51 -16.59
N GLU A 73 14.58 -13.71 -17.11
CA GLU A 73 14.97 -13.94 -18.50
C GLU A 73 13.90 -13.43 -19.47
N ASN A 74 12.63 -13.75 -19.22
CA ASN A 74 11.54 -13.33 -20.11
C ASN A 74 11.37 -11.81 -20.17
N ARG A 75 11.53 -11.10 -19.04
CA ARG A 75 11.48 -9.63 -19.02
C ARG A 75 12.72 -8.99 -19.64
N ALA A 76 13.90 -9.56 -19.42
CA ALA A 76 15.16 -9.04 -19.95
C ALA A 76 15.24 -9.09 -21.48
N LYS A 77 14.58 -10.06 -22.14
CA LYS A 77 14.54 -10.19 -23.61
C LYS A 77 14.15 -8.90 -24.34
N ARG A 78 13.27 -8.07 -23.76
CA ARG A 78 12.84 -6.79 -24.35
C ARG A 78 13.99 -5.78 -24.50
N PHE A 79 15.07 -5.95 -23.74
CA PHE A 79 16.17 -4.98 -23.66
C PHE A 79 17.46 -5.47 -24.30
N LYS A 80 17.44 -6.65 -24.96
CA LYS A 80 18.63 -7.29 -25.54
C LYS A 80 19.34 -6.43 -26.60
N ASP A 81 18.56 -5.66 -27.37
CA ASP A 81 19.06 -4.87 -28.50
C ASP A 81 19.37 -3.41 -28.10
N ARG A 82 19.37 -3.09 -26.80
CA ARG A 82 19.71 -1.75 -26.34
C ARG A 82 21.22 -1.54 -26.32
N ASN A 83 21.64 -0.37 -26.82
CA ASN A 83 23.03 0.09 -26.69
C ASN A 83 23.51 0.18 -25.23
N THR A 84 22.59 0.43 -24.28
CA THR A 84 22.89 0.31 -22.85
C THR A 84 22.18 -0.92 -22.27
N PRO A 85 22.92 -1.95 -21.83
CA PRO A 85 22.32 -3.16 -21.27
C PRO A 85 21.57 -2.89 -19.97
N VAL A 86 20.46 -3.61 -19.79
CA VAL A 86 19.75 -3.70 -18.50
C VAL A 86 20.29 -4.90 -17.75
N GLN A 87 20.95 -4.67 -16.61
CA GLN A 87 21.56 -5.75 -15.83
C GLN A 87 20.49 -6.56 -15.08
N THR A 88 20.68 -7.87 -14.98
CA THR A 88 19.75 -8.77 -14.30
C THR A 88 20.37 -9.31 -13.00
N TYR A 89 19.53 -9.46 -11.97
CA TYR A 89 19.94 -9.94 -10.66
C TYR A 89 18.90 -10.92 -10.11
N GLN A 90 19.32 -12.07 -9.61
CA GLN A 90 18.41 -12.93 -8.84
C GLN A 90 18.34 -12.52 -7.35
N ASP A 91 19.40 -11.86 -6.87
CA ASP A 91 19.57 -11.46 -5.48
C ASP A 91 19.66 -9.95 -5.35
N ILE A 92 18.75 -9.36 -4.58
CA ILE A 92 18.69 -7.91 -4.34
C ILE A 92 19.99 -7.37 -3.75
N ARG A 93 20.73 -8.15 -2.95
CA ARG A 93 21.99 -7.69 -2.33
C ARG A 93 23.03 -7.33 -3.39
N LYS A 94 23.18 -8.17 -4.42
CA LYS A 94 24.06 -7.92 -5.56
C LYS A 94 23.62 -6.69 -6.36
N LEU A 95 22.31 -6.46 -6.48
CA LEU A 95 21.79 -5.25 -7.10
C LEU A 95 22.13 -3.99 -6.30
N LEU A 96 22.04 -4.06 -4.98
CA LEU A 96 22.32 -2.93 -4.10
C LEU A 96 23.81 -2.55 -4.08
N ASP A 97 24.71 -3.52 -4.26
CA ASP A 97 26.15 -3.29 -4.41
C ASP A 97 26.52 -2.53 -5.71
N ASN A 98 25.62 -2.50 -6.70
CA ASN A 98 25.86 -1.80 -7.95
C ASN A 98 25.80 -0.27 -7.75
N LYS A 99 26.97 0.38 -7.87
CA LYS A 99 27.14 1.85 -7.81
C LYS A 99 26.51 2.58 -8.99
N ASN A 100 26.06 1.86 -10.02
CA ASN A 100 25.39 2.41 -11.19
C ASN A 100 23.86 2.45 -11.09
N ILE A 101 23.31 2.19 -9.90
CA ILE A 101 21.88 2.32 -9.60
C ILE A 101 21.68 3.44 -8.57
N ASP A 102 20.89 4.45 -8.94
CA ASP A 102 20.59 5.62 -8.11
C ASP A 102 19.33 5.41 -7.27
N ALA A 103 18.34 4.73 -7.84
CA ALA A 103 17.07 4.46 -7.20
C ALA A 103 16.57 3.05 -7.50
N ILE A 104 15.79 2.47 -6.59
CA ILE A 104 15.09 1.21 -6.82
C ILE A 104 13.58 1.37 -6.70
N SER A 105 12.85 0.55 -7.44
CA SER A 105 11.41 0.41 -7.31
C SER A 105 11.05 -1.01 -6.89
N ILE A 106 10.44 -1.16 -5.73
CA ILE A 106 10.14 -2.44 -5.08
C ILE A 106 8.67 -2.78 -5.35
N ALA A 107 8.44 -3.89 -6.05
CA ALA A 107 7.13 -4.50 -6.30
C ALA A 107 7.14 -6.00 -5.94
N THR A 108 7.80 -6.33 -4.84
CA THR A 108 7.90 -7.69 -4.29
C THR A 108 6.67 -8.06 -3.45
N THR A 109 6.76 -9.12 -2.68
CA THR A 109 5.77 -9.47 -1.65
C THR A 109 5.87 -8.53 -0.43
N ASN A 110 4.77 -8.36 0.32
CA ASN A 110 4.70 -7.41 1.44
C ASN A 110 5.82 -7.63 2.47
N HIS A 111 6.14 -8.89 2.79
CA HIS A 111 7.17 -9.21 3.78
C HIS A 111 8.58 -8.76 3.42
N TRP A 112 8.83 -8.42 2.16
CA TRP A 112 10.12 -7.92 1.68
C TRP A 112 10.24 -6.40 1.65
N HIS A 113 9.11 -5.69 1.56
CA HIS A 113 9.08 -4.24 1.31
C HIS A 113 9.99 -3.45 2.26
N SER A 114 9.87 -3.69 3.57
CA SER A 114 10.61 -2.91 4.55
C SER A 114 12.11 -3.21 4.57
N LEU A 115 12.49 -4.49 4.53
CA LEU A 115 13.91 -4.85 4.54
C LEU A 115 14.63 -4.37 3.26
N ALA A 116 13.98 -4.53 2.10
CA ALA A 116 14.51 -4.03 0.84
C ALA A 116 14.64 -2.50 0.84
N THR A 117 13.66 -1.79 1.40
CA THR A 117 13.71 -0.32 1.57
C THR A 117 14.88 0.09 2.47
N ILE A 118 15.03 -0.52 3.64
CA ILE A 118 16.09 -0.20 4.60
C ILE A 118 17.47 -0.46 3.98
N TRP A 119 17.68 -1.62 3.37
CA TRP A 119 18.94 -1.95 2.70
C TRP A 119 19.25 -1.00 1.54
N ALA A 120 18.24 -0.60 0.75
CA ALA A 120 18.43 0.37 -0.30
C ALA A 120 18.83 1.75 0.23
N CYS A 121 18.21 2.20 1.32
CA CYS A 121 18.60 3.45 1.96
C CYS A 121 20.03 3.40 2.50
N GLN A 122 20.42 2.29 3.14
CA GLN A 122 21.80 2.04 3.60
C GLN A 122 22.80 2.03 2.44
N ALA A 123 22.42 1.51 1.29
CA ALA A 123 23.22 1.51 0.06
C ALA A 123 23.18 2.86 -0.69
N GLY A 124 22.61 3.91 -0.10
CA GLY A 124 22.55 5.26 -0.67
C GLY A 124 21.53 5.43 -1.80
N LYS A 125 20.58 4.51 -1.96
CA LYS A 125 19.59 4.53 -3.06
C LYS A 125 18.26 5.12 -2.61
N ASP A 126 17.61 5.86 -3.51
CA ASP A 126 16.22 6.28 -3.31
C ASP A 126 15.26 5.14 -3.60
N VAL A 127 14.06 5.17 -3.02
CA VAL A 127 13.15 4.01 -3.03
C VAL A 127 11.73 4.43 -3.41
N TYR A 128 11.19 3.77 -4.42
CA TYR A 128 9.76 3.65 -4.61
C TYR A 128 9.32 2.28 -4.09
N VAL A 129 8.38 2.20 -3.14
CA VAL A 129 7.92 0.93 -2.56
C VAL A 129 6.42 0.74 -2.76
N GLU A 130 6.03 -0.40 -3.33
CA GLU A 130 4.61 -0.72 -3.51
C GLU A 130 3.87 -0.87 -2.19
N LYS A 131 2.54 -0.78 -2.31
CA LYS A 131 1.66 -0.95 -1.17
C LYS A 131 1.46 -2.42 -0.78
N PRO A 132 1.27 -2.70 0.51
CA PRO A 132 1.46 -1.81 1.67
C PRO A 132 2.96 -1.60 1.94
N ALA A 133 3.37 -0.44 2.45
CA ALA A 133 4.80 -0.11 2.63
C ALA A 133 5.55 -1.03 3.61
N SER A 134 4.81 -1.72 4.50
CA SER A 134 5.39 -2.61 5.49
C SER A 134 4.49 -3.80 5.81
N HIS A 135 5.09 -4.83 6.41
CA HIS A 135 4.36 -6.02 6.86
C HIS A 135 3.92 -5.95 8.33
N ASN A 136 4.53 -5.08 9.14
CA ASN A 136 4.12 -4.80 10.52
C ASN A 136 4.53 -3.37 10.94
N ILE A 137 4.08 -2.96 12.13
CA ILE A 137 4.25 -1.60 12.66
C ILE A 137 5.72 -1.28 12.87
N PHE A 138 6.47 -2.17 13.52
CA PHE A 138 7.90 -1.97 13.77
C PHE A 138 8.68 -1.77 12.46
N GLU A 139 8.40 -2.58 11.45
CA GLU A 139 9.07 -2.49 10.14
C GLU A 139 8.81 -1.18 9.42
N GLY A 140 7.56 -0.70 9.43
CA GLY A 140 7.22 0.58 8.79
C GLY A 140 7.93 1.76 9.45
N ARG A 141 7.98 1.77 10.79
CA ARG A 141 8.74 2.79 11.54
C ARG A 141 10.22 2.77 11.20
N LYS A 142 10.83 1.59 11.04
CA LYS A 142 12.23 1.48 10.61
C LYS A 142 12.46 1.97 9.18
N CYS A 143 11.49 1.88 8.27
CA CYS A 143 11.60 2.53 6.96
C CYS A 143 11.63 4.06 7.06
N VAL A 144 10.81 4.66 7.95
CA VAL A 144 10.80 6.11 8.17
C VAL A 144 12.16 6.57 8.71
N GLU A 145 12.66 5.90 9.76
CA GLU A 145 13.98 6.18 10.33
C GLU A 145 15.11 6.03 9.30
N ALA A 146 15.03 5.01 8.42
CA ALA A 146 15.99 4.82 7.34
C ALA A 146 16.01 5.99 6.35
N ALA A 147 14.83 6.40 5.89
CA ALA A 147 14.70 7.49 4.93
C ALA A 147 15.30 8.80 5.49
N GLU A 148 15.02 9.08 6.77
CA GLU A 148 15.54 10.26 7.48
C GLU A 148 17.05 10.19 7.69
N LYS A 149 17.55 9.10 8.30
CA LYS A 149 18.98 8.94 8.62
C LYS A 149 19.86 9.01 7.38
N TYR A 150 19.49 8.30 6.32
CA TYR A 150 20.28 8.24 5.09
C TYR A 150 19.89 9.33 4.08
N LYS A 151 18.98 10.26 4.45
CA LYS A 151 18.52 11.38 3.62
C LYS A 151 18.09 10.92 2.23
N ARG A 152 17.24 9.89 2.17
CA ARG A 152 16.74 9.29 0.93
C ARG A 152 15.29 9.69 0.68
N ILE A 153 14.93 9.78 -0.59
CA ILE A 153 13.54 9.90 -1.03
C ILE A 153 12.94 8.49 -0.98
N VAL A 154 11.93 8.30 -0.13
CA VAL A 154 11.18 7.05 -0.05
C VAL A 154 9.71 7.36 -0.31
N GLN A 155 9.19 6.87 -1.43
CA GLN A 155 7.81 7.10 -1.87
C GLN A 155 7.03 5.79 -1.90
N HIS A 156 5.82 5.82 -1.36
CA HIS A 156 4.91 4.69 -1.35
C HIS A 156 3.97 4.65 -2.56
N GLY A 157 3.62 3.44 -3.00
CA GLY A 157 2.78 3.18 -4.17
C GLY A 157 1.28 3.46 -4.02
N THR A 158 0.83 4.24 -3.02
CA THR A 158 -0.58 4.63 -2.91
C THR A 158 -0.95 5.70 -3.94
N GLN A 159 -1.29 5.26 -5.14
CA GLN A 159 -1.61 6.09 -6.30
C GLN A 159 -2.70 7.14 -6.07
N SER A 160 -3.66 6.87 -5.17
CA SER A 160 -4.76 7.81 -4.86
C SER A 160 -4.27 9.14 -4.31
N ARG A 161 -3.05 9.19 -3.73
CA ARG A 161 -2.42 10.44 -3.29
C ARG A 161 -2.03 11.37 -4.43
N ALA A 162 -1.92 10.86 -5.67
CA ALA A 162 -1.74 11.67 -6.87
C ALA A 162 -3.07 12.08 -7.53
N SER A 163 -4.22 11.79 -6.91
CA SER A 163 -5.54 12.15 -7.45
C SER A 163 -6.05 13.48 -6.90
N SER A 164 -6.17 14.48 -7.77
CA SER A 164 -6.78 15.78 -7.42
C SER A 164 -8.25 15.66 -6.98
N SER A 165 -8.97 14.62 -7.41
CA SER A 165 -10.34 14.36 -6.96
C SER A 165 -10.39 13.92 -5.50
N TRP A 166 -9.50 13.02 -5.07
CA TRP A 166 -9.42 12.63 -3.66
C TRP A 166 -8.86 13.76 -2.80
N ALA A 167 -7.85 14.46 -3.28
CA ALA A 167 -7.26 15.59 -2.58
C ALA A 167 -8.29 16.70 -2.31
N ARG A 168 -9.14 17.03 -3.29
CA ARG A 168 -10.24 17.99 -3.11
C ARG A 168 -11.29 17.51 -2.11
N GLN A 169 -11.64 16.22 -2.11
CA GLN A 169 -12.58 15.68 -1.11
C GLN A 169 -12.02 15.80 0.31
N VAL A 170 -10.75 15.45 0.51
CA VAL A 170 -10.09 15.58 1.81
C VAL A 170 -9.98 17.04 2.25
N ALA A 171 -9.58 17.93 1.33
CA ALA A 171 -9.53 19.37 1.61
C ALA A 171 -10.91 19.96 1.93
N ALA A 172 -11.96 19.50 1.25
CA ALA A 172 -13.34 19.93 1.50
C ALA A 172 -13.83 19.48 2.89
N ILE A 173 -13.44 18.28 3.35
CA ILE A 173 -13.68 17.84 4.73
C ILE A 173 -12.91 18.72 5.72
N ALA A 174 -11.62 18.96 5.46
CA ALA A 174 -10.77 19.79 6.32
C ALA A 174 -11.21 21.26 6.41
N SER A 175 -11.98 21.76 5.43
CA SER A 175 -12.51 23.13 5.44
C SER A 175 -13.51 23.41 6.56
N GLY A 176 -14.10 22.36 7.16
CA GLY A 176 -15.13 22.49 8.20
C GLY A 176 -16.52 22.85 7.70
N LYS A 177 -16.71 23.11 6.40
CA LYS A 177 -18.00 23.54 5.82
C LYS A 177 -19.15 22.54 6.03
N TYR A 178 -18.84 21.25 6.15
CA TYR A 178 -19.83 20.17 6.28
C TYR A 178 -19.98 19.67 7.72
N GLY A 179 -19.50 20.45 8.70
CA GLY A 179 -19.41 20.05 10.09
C GLY A 179 -18.29 19.05 10.35
N LYS A 180 -18.26 18.47 11.56
CA LYS A 180 -17.24 17.51 11.97
C LYS A 180 -17.40 16.19 11.21
N LEU A 181 -16.27 15.58 10.85
CA LEU A 181 -16.23 14.22 10.37
C LEU A 181 -16.58 13.26 11.53
N LEU A 182 -17.60 12.43 11.33
CA LEU A 182 -18.06 11.44 12.31
C LEU A 182 -17.55 10.05 11.95
N VAL A 183 -17.64 9.66 10.67
CA VAL A 183 -17.16 8.38 10.16
C VAL A 183 -16.41 8.56 8.84
N SER A 184 -15.19 8.07 8.79
CA SER A 184 -14.43 7.85 7.56
C SER A 184 -14.54 6.38 7.17
N LYS A 185 -15.33 6.07 6.13
CA LYS A 185 -15.65 4.71 5.75
C LYS A 185 -14.87 4.28 4.51
N ALA A 186 -14.34 3.06 4.56
CA ALA A 186 -13.57 2.45 3.48
C ALA A 186 -14.12 1.07 3.13
N TYR A 187 -14.15 0.78 1.83
CA TYR A 187 -14.60 -0.50 1.29
C TYR A 187 -13.49 -1.13 0.44
N ALA A 188 -13.10 -2.36 0.74
CA ALA A 188 -12.17 -3.15 -0.06
C ALA A 188 -12.80 -4.49 -0.45
N SER A 189 -14.01 -4.42 -0.98
CA SER A 189 -14.80 -5.58 -1.39
C SER A 189 -14.44 -5.98 -2.82
N LYS A 190 -13.50 -6.94 -2.93
CA LYS A 190 -13.01 -7.56 -4.18
C LYS A 190 -13.07 -9.09 -4.10
N THR A 191 -12.97 -9.78 -5.22
CA THR A 191 -13.17 -11.23 -5.30
C THR A 191 -12.05 -12.01 -4.61
N ARG A 192 -12.37 -12.76 -3.54
CA ARG A 192 -11.45 -13.56 -2.71
C ARG A 192 -12.08 -14.91 -2.34
N TRP A 193 -12.33 -15.72 -3.37
CA TRP A 193 -12.79 -17.11 -3.23
C TRP A 193 -11.68 -18.06 -2.77
N SER A 194 -12.05 -19.33 -2.62
CA SER A 194 -11.14 -20.40 -2.21
C SER A 194 -9.87 -20.44 -3.05
N ILE A 195 -8.73 -20.59 -2.38
CA ILE A 195 -7.44 -20.94 -2.99
C ILE A 195 -7.19 -22.47 -2.92
N GLY A 196 -8.16 -23.23 -2.42
CA GLY A 196 -8.06 -24.66 -2.23
C GLY A 196 -6.94 -25.07 -1.27
N PHE A 197 -6.46 -26.30 -1.44
CA PHE A 197 -5.35 -26.87 -0.68
C PHE A 197 -4.28 -27.37 -1.64
N LYS A 198 -3.02 -27.07 -1.36
CA LYS A 198 -1.86 -27.59 -2.09
C LYS A 198 -0.97 -28.40 -1.15
N PRO A 199 -0.46 -29.57 -1.60
CA PRO A 199 0.46 -30.37 -0.80
C PRO A 199 1.79 -29.64 -0.61
N ILE A 200 2.57 -30.09 0.36
CA ILE A 200 3.96 -29.68 0.48
C ILE A 200 4.74 -30.36 -0.65
N GLU A 201 5.60 -29.59 -1.30
CA GLU A 201 6.46 -30.04 -2.41
C GLU A 201 7.75 -29.22 -2.43
N GLU A 202 8.72 -29.65 -3.24
CA GLU A 202 9.94 -28.87 -3.45
C GLU A 202 9.64 -27.60 -4.27
N PRO A 203 10.28 -26.46 -3.96
CA PRO A 203 10.14 -25.26 -4.78
C PRO A 203 10.62 -25.52 -6.23
N PRO A 204 10.02 -24.87 -7.24
CA PRO A 204 10.52 -24.95 -8.61
C PRO A 204 11.99 -24.51 -8.70
N GLU A 205 12.83 -25.23 -9.45
CA GLU A 205 14.28 -24.98 -9.54
C GLU A 205 14.66 -23.56 -9.95
N HIS A 206 13.81 -22.91 -10.76
CA HIS A 206 14.03 -21.55 -11.25
C HIS A 206 13.67 -20.47 -10.21
N VAL A 207 13.11 -20.83 -9.06
CA VAL A 207 12.68 -19.94 -7.97
C VAL A 207 13.64 -20.08 -6.81
N ASP A 208 14.43 -19.03 -6.52
CA ASP A 208 15.20 -19.00 -5.27
C ASP A 208 14.25 -18.77 -4.08
N PHE A 209 13.73 -19.88 -3.55
CA PHE A 209 12.76 -19.83 -2.46
C PHE A 209 13.40 -19.34 -1.14
N ASN A 210 14.70 -19.51 -0.97
CA ASN A 210 15.40 -18.97 0.19
C ASN A 210 15.44 -17.44 0.15
N ILE A 211 15.71 -16.83 -1.00
CA ILE A 211 15.58 -15.37 -1.17
C ILE A 211 14.11 -14.99 -1.10
N TRP A 212 13.19 -15.71 -1.74
CA TRP A 212 11.76 -15.38 -1.66
C TRP A 212 11.23 -15.32 -0.22
N LEU A 213 11.60 -16.28 0.63
CA LEU A 213 11.26 -16.27 2.06
C LEU A 213 11.83 -15.03 2.76
N GLY A 214 13.06 -14.64 2.44
CA GLY A 214 13.70 -13.44 2.96
C GLY A 214 13.57 -13.32 4.48
N PRO A 215 13.01 -12.21 5.01
CA PRO A 215 12.86 -11.97 6.45
C PRO A 215 11.74 -12.80 7.11
N ALA A 216 10.88 -13.47 6.34
CA ALA A 216 9.86 -14.34 6.89
C ALA A 216 10.47 -15.63 7.48
N ARG A 217 9.71 -16.29 8.36
CA ARG A 217 10.12 -17.56 8.97
C ARG A 217 10.24 -18.65 7.89
N LYS A 218 11.25 -19.51 8.03
CA LYS A 218 11.40 -20.70 7.17
C LYS A 218 10.17 -21.59 7.32
N GLN A 219 9.63 -22.04 6.19
CA GLN A 219 8.54 -23.01 6.13
C GLN A 219 8.64 -23.81 4.82
N PRO A 220 8.03 -25.00 4.73
CA PRO A 220 7.98 -25.77 3.49
C PRO A 220 7.26 -25.01 2.38
N TYR A 221 7.61 -25.32 1.12
CA TYR A 221 6.91 -24.80 -0.04
C TYR A 221 5.61 -25.57 -0.28
N HIS A 222 4.63 -24.87 -0.83
CA HIS A 222 3.44 -25.44 -1.45
C HIS A 222 2.96 -24.47 -2.54
N GLY A 223 2.33 -24.98 -3.61
CA GLY A 223 1.91 -24.16 -4.76
C GLY A 223 0.98 -22.97 -4.47
N ASN A 224 0.41 -22.87 -3.26
CA ASN A 224 -0.34 -21.69 -2.80
C ASN A 224 0.50 -20.52 -2.27
N LEU A 225 1.83 -20.58 -2.26
CA LEU A 225 2.65 -19.43 -1.85
C LEU A 225 2.96 -18.50 -3.02
N VAL A 226 3.54 -19.06 -4.07
CA VAL A 226 4.10 -18.30 -5.21
C VAL A 226 3.18 -18.46 -6.43
N HIS A 227 2.81 -17.41 -7.16
CA HIS A 227 3.28 -16.02 -7.06
C HIS A 227 2.29 -15.04 -6.41
N TYR A 228 1.03 -15.42 -6.15
CA TYR A 228 0.01 -14.45 -5.69
C TYR A 228 -0.65 -14.79 -4.36
N ASN A 229 -0.88 -16.06 -4.05
CA ASN A 229 -1.68 -16.45 -2.89
C ASN A 229 -1.00 -16.18 -1.53
N TRP A 230 0.30 -15.82 -1.51
CA TRP A 230 1.03 -15.34 -0.33
C TRP A 230 0.34 -14.21 0.44
N HIS A 231 -0.51 -13.39 -0.20
CA HIS A 231 -1.28 -12.34 0.47
C HIS A 231 -2.13 -12.87 1.64
N TRP A 232 -2.52 -14.14 1.56
CA TRP A 232 -3.47 -14.78 2.47
C TRP A 232 -2.80 -15.57 3.60
N PHE A 233 -1.48 -15.45 3.76
CA PHE A 233 -0.70 -16.13 4.79
C PHE A 233 -0.02 -15.09 5.67
N TRP A 234 -0.21 -15.17 6.99
CA TRP A 234 0.25 -14.16 7.96
C TRP A 234 1.77 -13.97 8.03
N ASN A 235 2.56 -14.90 7.48
CA ASN A 235 4.01 -14.78 7.41
C ASN A 235 4.49 -13.87 6.27
N PHE A 236 3.64 -13.65 5.26
CA PHE A 236 4.02 -13.03 3.99
C PHE A 236 3.15 -11.83 3.61
N GLY A 237 1.85 -11.91 3.88
CA GLY A 237 0.86 -10.91 3.52
C GLY A 237 0.01 -10.44 4.68
N ASN A 238 -0.86 -9.49 4.39
CA ASN A 238 -1.69 -8.80 5.38
C ASN A 238 -3.19 -8.97 5.12
N GLY A 239 -3.59 -10.00 4.35
CA GLY A 239 -4.99 -10.19 3.96
C GLY A 239 -5.49 -9.10 3.02
N GLU A 240 -6.79 -9.05 2.77
CA GLU A 240 -7.35 -8.08 1.82
C GLU A 240 -7.29 -6.65 2.35
N ILE A 241 -7.39 -6.47 3.67
CA ILE A 241 -7.20 -5.18 4.34
C ILE A 241 -5.85 -4.54 4.01
N GLY A 242 -4.80 -5.34 3.81
CA GLY A 242 -3.48 -4.85 3.41
C GLY A 242 -3.12 -5.05 1.93
N ASN A 243 -3.88 -5.84 1.16
CA ASN A 243 -3.64 -6.01 -0.28
C ASN A 243 -4.23 -4.86 -1.10
N GLN A 244 -5.51 -4.90 -1.45
CA GLN A 244 -6.18 -3.74 -2.05
C GLN A 244 -6.49 -2.71 -0.98
N GLY A 245 -6.85 -3.18 0.23
CA GLY A 245 -7.49 -2.38 1.24
C GLY A 245 -6.67 -1.20 1.73
N VAL A 246 -5.34 -1.31 1.71
CA VAL A 246 -4.45 -0.22 2.11
C VAL A 246 -4.63 1.06 1.28
N HIS A 247 -5.05 0.97 0.01
CA HIS A 247 -5.39 2.16 -0.78
C HIS A 247 -6.58 2.91 -0.19
N GLN A 248 -7.62 2.18 0.20
CA GLN A 248 -8.85 2.77 0.76
C GLN A 248 -8.64 3.14 2.24
N MET A 249 -7.79 2.41 2.95
CA MET A 249 -7.38 2.73 4.32
C MET A 249 -6.62 4.06 4.34
N ASP A 250 -5.71 4.27 3.39
CA ASP A 250 -4.97 5.51 3.25
C ASP A 250 -5.88 6.70 2.96
N ILE A 251 -6.83 6.57 2.02
CA ILE A 251 -7.82 7.65 1.76
C ILE A 251 -8.65 7.93 3.01
N ALA A 252 -9.12 6.88 3.71
CA ALA A 252 -9.92 7.05 4.91
C ALA A 252 -9.15 7.75 6.03
N ARG A 253 -7.87 7.39 6.23
CA ARG A 253 -6.99 8.07 7.19
C ARG A 253 -6.69 9.50 6.75
N TRP A 254 -6.44 9.74 5.46
CA TRP A 254 -6.14 11.06 4.91
C TRP A 254 -7.28 12.06 5.15
N ALA A 255 -8.53 11.59 5.10
CA ALA A 255 -9.70 12.41 5.38
C ALA A 255 -9.86 12.81 6.86
N ILE A 256 -9.18 12.13 7.79
CA ILE A 256 -9.23 12.46 9.22
C ILE A 256 -8.32 13.67 9.47
N PRO A 257 -8.85 14.82 9.92
CA PRO A 257 -8.02 15.99 10.21
C PRO A 257 -6.95 15.68 11.25
N GLY A 258 -5.68 15.95 10.93
CA GLY A 258 -4.54 15.59 11.80
C GLY A 258 -4.33 14.09 11.97
N GLY A 259 -4.85 13.26 11.05
CA GLY A 259 -4.90 11.80 11.18
C GLY A 259 -3.52 11.13 11.30
N THR A 260 -3.22 10.62 12.49
CA THR A 260 -2.06 9.77 12.80
C THR A 260 -2.45 8.30 12.88
N LEU A 261 -2.40 7.69 14.07
CA LEU A 261 -2.86 6.33 14.37
C LEU A 261 -4.05 6.39 15.35
N PRO A 262 -4.94 5.40 15.33
CA PRO A 262 -6.10 5.41 16.23
C PRO A 262 -5.70 5.15 17.68
N LYS A 263 -6.56 5.59 18.61
CA LYS A 263 -6.47 5.34 20.05
C LYS A 263 -7.01 3.96 20.44
N SER A 264 -7.90 3.39 19.63
CA SER A 264 -8.34 2.01 19.82
C SER A 264 -8.73 1.35 18.50
N VAL A 265 -8.74 0.01 18.51
CA VAL A 265 -9.13 -0.81 17.36
C VAL A 265 -9.85 -2.07 17.81
N ILE A 266 -10.89 -2.44 17.06
CA ILE A 266 -11.54 -3.74 17.14
C ILE A 266 -11.78 -4.27 15.72
N SER A 267 -11.61 -5.57 15.51
CA SER A 267 -11.91 -6.19 14.23
C SER A 267 -12.62 -7.52 14.39
N MET A 268 -13.55 -7.80 13.48
CA MET A 268 -14.37 -9.00 13.46
C MET A 268 -14.58 -9.51 12.03
N GLY A 269 -14.95 -10.78 11.89
CA GLY A 269 -15.30 -11.38 10.60
C GLY A 269 -14.89 -12.84 10.50
N GLY A 270 -14.54 -13.28 9.29
CA GLY A 270 -14.21 -14.67 9.05
C GLY A 270 -13.57 -14.91 7.69
N ARG A 271 -13.01 -16.11 7.57
CA ARG A 271 -12.67 -16.70 6.30
C ARG A 271 -13.70 -17.79 6.00
N TRP A 272 -14.60 -17.50 5.07
CA TRP A 272 -15.63 -18.42 4.64
C TRP A 272 -15.54 -18.61 3.13
N VAL A 273 -15.41 -19.85 2.69
CA VAL A 273 -15.35 -20.21 1.26
C VAL A 273 -16.21 -21.44 1.02
N ASN A 274 -16.33 -21.94 -0.21
CA ASN A 274 -17.01 -23.22 -0.45
C ASN A 274 -16.30 -24.36 0.29
N SER A 275 -17.08 -25.27 0.89
CA SER A 275 -16.54 -26.47 1.53
C SER A 275 -15.84 -27.38 0.52
N THR A 276 -14.73 -27.98 0.95
CA THR A 276 -13.99 -28.99 0.19
C THR A 276 -14.16 -30.33 0.91
N GLU A 277 -14.46 -31.39 0.17
CA GLU A 277 -14.60 -32.73 0.73
C GLU A 277 -13.34 -33.16 1.51
N GLY A 278 -13.53 -33.81 2.66
CA GLY A 278 -12.42 -34.24 3.54
C GLY A 278 -11.69 -33.10 4.25
N LYS A 279 -12.21 -31.86 4.22
CA LYS A 279 -11.66 -30.68 4.92
C LYS A 279 -12.71 -30.05 5.84
N PRO A 280 -12.30 -29.29 6.86
CA PRO A 280 -13.24 -28.54 7.68
C PRO A 280 -14.16 -27.65 6.83
N PRO A 281 -15.46 -27.56 7.16
CA PRO A 281 -16.44 -26.85 6.33
C PRO A 281 -16.09 -25.37 6.22
N TYR A 282 -16.36 -24.80 5.05
CA TYR A 282 -16.11 -23.40 4.72
C TYR A 282 -14.64 -22.93 4.83
N THR A 283 -13.67 -23.84 4.80
CA THR A 283 -12.24 -23.52 4.90
C THR A 283 -11.46 -23.77 3.61
N ASP A 284 -10.30 -23.14 3.50
CA ASP A 284 -9.22 -23.49 2.58
C ASP A 284 -7.86 -23.30 3.28
N GLN A 285 -6.76 -23.33 2.53
CA GLN A 285 -5.42 -23.21 3.10
C GLN A 285 -5.04 -21.79 3.59
N ALA A 286 -5.82 -20.77 3.27
CA ALA A 286 -5.50 -19.39 3.61
C ALA A 286 -5.87 -19.04 5.06
N GLN A 287 -5.15 -18.09 5.63
CA GLN A 287 -5.18 -17.76 7.07
C GLN A 287 -5.86 -16.42 7.36
N THR A 288 -5.99 -15.56 6.36
CA THR A 288 -6.53 -14.20 6.51
C THR A 288 -8.04 -14.17 6.20
N PRO A 289 -8.83 -13.33 6.88
CA PRO A 289 -10.24 -13.21 6.59
C PRO A 289 -10.48 -12.76 5.15
N ASN A 290 -11.54 -13.28 4.54
CA ASN A 290 -12.06 -12.75 3.28
C ASN A 290 -13.29 -11.89 3.50
N CYS A 291 -13.91 -11.92 4.67
CA CYS A 291 -14.90 -10.94 5.12
C CYS A 291 -14.44 -10.37 6.46
N GLN A 292 -14.22 -9.05 6.54
CA GLN A 292 -13.65 -8.40 7.72
C GLN A 292 -14.29 -7.03 7.92
N LEU A 293 -14.66 -6.72 9.15
CA LEU A 293 -15.03 -5.38 9.60
C LEU A 293 -14.01 -4.94 10.64
N THR A 294 -13.42 -3.77 10.44
CA THR A 294 -12.50 -3.15 11.40
C THR A 294 -13.01 -1.76 11.76
N ILE A 295 -13.08 -1.47 13.04
CA ILE A 295 -13.46 -0.15 13.57
C ILE A 295 -12.27 0.39 14.34
N MET A 296 -11.90 1.64 14.05
CA MET A 296 -10.82 2.35 14.72
C MET A 296 -11.33 3.69 15.23
N ASP A 297 -11.01 4.02 16.48
CA ASP A 297 -11.39 5.28 17.09
C ASP A 297 -10.18 6.22 17.15
N PHE A 298 -10.28 7.39 16.53
CA PHE A 298 -9.22 8.41 16.53
C PHE A 298 -9.37 9.46 17.66
N GLY A 299 -10.30 9.24 18.60
CA GLY A 299 -10.65 10.20 19.65
C GLY A 299 -11.56 11.32 19.15
N GLY A 300 -12.36 11.01 18.13
CA GLY A 300 -13.23 11.93 17.41
C GLY A 300 -13.93 11.16 16.29
N PRO A 301 -13.46 11.24 15.03
CA PRO A 301 -13.99 10.42 13.95
C PRO A 301 -13.66 8.93 14.15
N LEU A 302 -14.59 8.07 13.75
CA LEU A 302 -14.35 6.65 13.58
C LEU A 302 -13.85 6.37 12.16
N LEU A 303 -12.93 5.42 12.02
CA LEU A 303 -12.63 4.78 10.74
C LEU A 303 -13.31 3.41 10.71
N VAL A 304 -14.20 3.20 9.73
CA VAL A 304 -14.93 1.93 9.54
C VAL A 304 -14.47 1.30 8.24
N PHE A 305 -13.81 0.14 8.33
CA PHE A 305 -13.22 -0.55 7.18
C PHE A 305 -13.93 -1.88 6.91
N GLU A 306 -14.54 -2.00 5.74
CA GLU A 306 -15.30 -3.19 5.30
C GLU A 306 -14.55 -3.93 4.19
N VAL A 307 -14.38 -5.25 4.38
CA VAL A 307 -13.88 -6.19 3.38
C VAL A 307 -14.97 -7.23 3.15
N ILE A 308 -15.37 -7.43 1.89
CA ILE A 308 -16.21 -8.55 1.46
C ILE A 308 -15.58 -9.23 0.25
N GLY A 309 -15.13 -10.46 0.45
CA GLY A 309 -14.43 -11.32 -0.51
C GLY A 309 -15.34 -12.13 -1.43
N LEU A 310 -16.58 -12.33 -0.99
CA LEU A 310 -17.55 -13.23 -1.62
C LEU A 310 -18.43 -12.46 -2.62
N ASN A 311 -17.82 -12.02 -3.71
CA ASN A 311 -18.49 -11.28 -4.78
C ASN A 311 -18.20 -11.88 -6.17
N SER A 312 -18.84 -11.31 -7.19
CA SER A 312 -18.68 -11.63 -8.62
C SER A 312 -19.12 -13.03 -9.08
N LYS A 313 -19.36 -13.98 -8.18
CA LYS A 313 -20.03 -15.27 -8.47
C LYS A 313 -21.48 -15.23 -7.98
N ALA A 314 -22.36 -15.98 -8.65
CA ALA A 314 -23.71 -16.19 -8.16
C ALA A 314 -23.66 -17.03 -6.89
N GLY A 315 -24.41 -16.61 -5.86
CA GLY A 315 -24.57 -17.34 -4.62
C GLY A 315 -25.54 -18.51 -4.75
N VAL A 316 -25.71 -19.24 -3.65
CA VAL A 316 -26.76 -20.26 -3.53
C VAL A 316 -28.18 -19.65 -3.62
N ASP A 317 -28.30 -18.35 -3.39
CA ASP A 317 -29.52 -17.56 -3.59
C ASP A 317 -29.74 -17.09 -5.04
N GLY A 318 -28.87 -17.49 -5.98
CA GLY A 318 -28.90 -17.08 -7.39
C GLY A 318 -28.42 -15.64 -7.65
N LYS A 319 -28.04 -14.87 -6.62
CA LYS A 319 -27.65 -13.45 -6.75
C LYS A 319 -26.15 -13.28 -6.87
N LYS A 320 -25.73 -12.28 -7.64
CA LYS A 320 -24.34 -11.80 -7.66
C LYS A 320 -24.21 -10.59 -6.75
N TYR A 321 -23.23 -10.64 -5.86
CA TYR A 321 -22.86 -9.52 -5.00
C TYR A 321 -21.79 -8.67 -5.70
N SER A 322 -21.95 -7.35 -5.66
CA SER A 322 -21.07 -6.43 -6.36
C SER A 322 -19.75 -6.19 -5.63
N THR A 323 -18.70 -5.92 -6.41
CA THR A 323 -17.45 -5.36 -5.87
C THR A 323 -17.68 -3.92 -5.43
N LYS A 324 -17.05 -3.49 -4.33
CA LYS A 324 -17.07 -2.09 -3.88
C LYS A 324 -15.68 -1.70 -3.38
N VAL A 325 -15.04 -0.78 -4.09
CA VAL A 325 -13.71 -0.25 -3.78
C VAL A 325 -13.80 1.26 -3.79
N SER A 326 -14.09 1.84 -2.64
CA SER A 326 -14.41 3.26 -2.52
C SER A 326 -14.26 3.75 -1.08
N ASN A 327 -14.43 5.05 -0.90
CA ASN A 327 -14.50 5.71 0.39
C ASN A 327 -15.77 6.57 0.46
N GLU A 328 -16.32 6.69 1.66
CA GLU A 328 -17.48 7.53 1.97
C GLU A 328 -17.20 8.24 3.30
N PHE A 329 -17.60 9.49 3.42
CA PHE A 329 -17.33 10.31 4.60
C PHE A 329 -18.65 10.83 5.16
N TYR A 330 -18.93 10.53 6.43
CA TYR A 330 -20.16 10.92 7.11
C TYR A 330 -19.83 12.03 8.09
N LEU A 331 -20.51 13.16 7.95
CA LEU A 331 -20.29 14.40 8.68
C LEU A 331 -21.58 14.85 9.36
N GLU A 332 -21.51 15.83 10.26
CA GLU A 332 -22.68 16.35 10.97
C GLU A 332 -23.80 16.83 10.02
N GLU A 333 -23.41 17.50 8.92
CA GLU A 333 -24.35 18.10 7.97
C GLU A 333 -24.77 17.15 6.83
N GLY A 334 -24.21 15.95 6.74
CA GLY A 334 -24.51 15.04 5.64
C GLY A 334 -23.39 14.05 5.34
N ALA A 335 -23.23 13.68 4.07
CA ALA A 335 -22.20 12.72 3.65
C ALA A 335 -21.56 13.08 2.31
N ILE A 336 -20.26 12.86 2.19
CA ILE A 336 -19.54 12.93 0.92
C ILE A 336 -19.39 11.51 0.35
N LYS A 337 -19.98 11.29 -0.82
CA LYS A 337 -20.01 10.00 -1.52
C LYS A 337 -19.75 10.23 -3.00
N GLY A 338 -18.80 9.50 -3.58
CA GLY A 338 -18.48 9.60 -5.01
C GLY A 338 -18.09 11.00 -5.48
N GLY A 339 -17.41 11.78 -4.63
CA GLY A 339 -17.00 13.17 -4.96
C GLY A 339 -18.11 14.22 -4.89
N LYS A 340 -19.26 13.90 -4.28
CA LYS A 340 -20.38 14.84 -4.11
C LYS A 340 -20.87 14.86 -2.66
N PHE A 341 -21.41 15.99 -2.23
CA PHE A 341 -22.03 16.13 -0.91
C PHE A 341 -23.51 15.78 -0.97
N TYR A 342 -24.03 15.14 0.07
CA TYR A 342 -25.44 14.79 0.24
C TYR A 342 -25.86 15.35 1.60
N PRO A 343 -26.68 16.42 1.65
CA PRO A 343 -27.15 16.98 2.90
C PRO A 343 -27.91 15.96 3.74
N LYS A 344 -27.87 16.12 5.05
CA LYS A 344 -28.57 15.24 6.00
C LYS A 344 -30.06 15.17 5.67
N GLY A 345 -30.58 13.96 5.52
CA GLY A 345 -31.99 13.72 5.16
C GLY A 345 -32.33 13.94 3.68
N SER A 346 -31.32 14.15 2.80
CA SER A 346 -31.52 14.36 1.37
C SER A 346 -30.76 13.36 0.51
N ASP A 347 -31.41 12.84 -0.52
CA ASP A 347 -30.78 12.04 -1.59
C ASP A 347 -30.29 12.90 -2.77
N LYS A 348 -30.57 14.21 -2.76
CA LYS A 348 -30.09 15.14 -3.79
C LYS A 348 -28.66 15.55 -3.48
N SER A 349 -27.76 15.34 -4.46
CA SER A 349 -26.35 15.66 -4.32
C SER A 349 -26.03 17.11 -4.69
N GLU A 350 -25.08 17.71 -3.99
CA GLU A 350 -24.49 19.01 -4.25
C GLU A 350 -23.02 18.89 -4.66
N LYS A 351 -22.51 19.91 -5.38
CA LYS A 351 -21.07 20.01 -5.66
C LYS A 351 -20.32 20.30 -4.36
N LEU A 352 -19.10 19.77 -4.28
CA LEU A 352 -18.21 20.12 -3.18
C LEU A 352 -17.82 21.60 -3.25
N VAL A 353 -17.53 22.18 -2.09
CA VAL A 353 -16.93 23.50 -1.98
C VAL A 353 -15.61 23.55 -2.72
N ASP A 354 -15.38 24.66 -3.40
CA ASP A 354 -14.11 24.88 -4.06
C ASP A 354 -13.03 25.18 -3.02
N VAL A 355 -11.94 24.44 -3.09
CA VAL A 355 -10.83 24.50 -2.13
C VAL A 355 -9.53 24.35 -2.89
N ASP A 356 -8.56 25.20 -2.54
CA ASP A 356 -7.23 25.11 -3.10
C ASP A 356 -6.52 23.86 -2.57
N VAL A 357 -6.03 23.04 -3.49
CA VAL A 357 -5.26 21.85 -3.17
C VAL A 357 -3.86 22.01 -3.74
N LYS A 358 -2.87 21.98 -2.84
CA LYS A 358 -1.47 21.89 -3.23
C LYS A 358 -1.08 20.43 -3.42
N MET A 359 -0.55 20.09 -4.59
CA MET A 359 -0.07 18.75 -4.93
C MET A 359 1.26 18.85 -5.66
N GLY A 360 2.11 17.82 -5.52
CA GLY A 360 3.31 17.68 -6.34
C GLY A 360 2.97 17.47 -7.83
N PRO A 361 3.96 17.62 -8.72
CA PRO A 361 3.73 17.46 -10.15
C PRO A 361 3.56 15.98 -10.54
N GLY A 362 2.87 15.74 -11.65
CA GLY A 362 2.81 14.45 -12.32
C GLY A 362 2.09 13.33 -11.57
N ASN A 363 2.10 12.15 -12.17
CA ASN A 363 1.59 10.93 -11.55
C ASN A 363 2.53 10.41 -10.44
N ILE A 364 2.17 9.30 -9.79
CA ILE A 364 2.94 8.77 -8.65
C ILE A 364 4.40 8.39 -8.98
N PHE A 365 4.71 7.99 -10.22
CA PHE A 365 6.07 7.62 -10.63
C PHE A 365 6.87 8.86 -11.05
N GLU A 366 6.25 9.77 -11.80
CA GLU A 366 6.86 11.05 -12.20
C GLU A 366 7.19 11.90 -10.98
N ASN A 367 6.28 11.98 -10.01
CA ASN A 367 6.49 12.67 -8.76
C ASN A 367 7.66 12.09 -7.95
N PHE A 368 7.82 10.76 -7.92
CA PHE A 368 8.96 10.14 -7.26
C PHE A 368 10.27 10.61 -7.90
N ILE A 369 10.38 10.52 -9.23
CA ILE A 369 11.57 10.96 -9.96
C ILE A 369 11.81 12.46 -9.82
N HIS A 370 10.75 13.27 -9.81
CA HIS A 370 10.82 14.70 -9.51
C HIS A 370 11.44 14.95 -8.14
N CYS A 371 10.96 14.27 -7.09
CA CYS A 371 11.49 14.42 -5.73
C CYS A 371 12.92 13.87 -5.60
N VAL A 372 13.26 12.79 -6.32
CA VAL A 372 14.65 12.31 -6.46
C VAL A 372 15.55 13.38 -7.10
N ARG A 373 15.06 14.18 -8.04
CA ARG A 373 15.88 15.27 -8.61
C ARG A 373 15.96 16.46 -7.66
N SER A 374 14.82 16.91 -7.13
CA SER A 374 14.73 18.14 -6.34
C SER A 374 15.21 18.00 -4.90
N ARG A 375 15.23 16.76 -4.37
CA ARG A 375 15.47 16.42 -2.96
C ARG A 375 14.44 17.01 -1.98
N LYS A 376 13.30 17.47 -2.50
CA LYS A 376 12.20 18.03 -1.69
C LYS A 376 11.21 16.93 -1.30
N ARG A 377 11.22 16.55 -0.03
CA ARG A 377 10.34 15.49 0.51
C ARG A 377 8.89 15.97 0.69
N ASP A 378 8.69 17.25 0.94
CA ASP A 378 7.38 17.90 1.10
C ASP A 378 6.56 17.95 -0.21
N GLU A 379 7.21 17.76 -1.36
CA GLU A 379 6.53 17.64 -2.67
C GLU A 379 6.14 16.19 -3.01
N GLN A 380 6.47 15.21 -2.16
CA GLN A 380 6.09 13.81 -2.38
C GLN A 380 4.58 13.62 -2.22
N HIS A 381 3.97 12.94 -3.19
CA HIS A 381 2.55 12.56 -3.07
C HIS A 381 2.32 11.60 -1.90
N ALA A 382 3.25 10.68 -1.64
CA ALA A 382 3.11 9.64 -0.63
C ALA A 382 4.44 9.36 0.08
N ASP A 383 4.85 10.27 0.98
CA ASP A 383 6.02 10.08 1.83
C ASP A 383 5.89 8.81 2.71
N VAL A 384 7.04 8.25 3.08
CA VAL A 384 7.16 7.02 3.87
C VAL A 384 6.46 7.10 5.24
N LEU A 385 6.39 8.27 5.87
CA LEU A 385 5.66 8.42 7.14
C LEU A 385 4.17 8.18 6.93
N GLU A 386 3.57 8.84 5.94
CA GLU A 386 2.15 8.65 5.58
C GLU A 386 1.87 7.19 5.19
N ALA A 387 2.82 6.57 4.49
CA ALA A 387 2.76 5.17 4.11
C ALA A 387 2.77 4.21 5.31
N HIS A 388 3.65 4.48 6.28
CA HIS A 388 3.74 3.74 7.53
C HIS A 388 2.44 3.86 8.32
N LEU A 389 1.93 5.07 8.53
CA LEU A 389 0.70 5.31 9.28
C LEU A 389 -0.50 4.56 8.65
N SER A 390 -0.66 4.62 7.34
CA SER A 390 -1.74 3.92 6.63
C SER A 390 -1.59 2.39 6.68
N SER A 391 -0.37 1.87 6.55
CA SER A 391 -0.10 0.43 6.65
C SER A 391 -0.30 -0.07 8.09
N ALA A 392 0.10 0.73 9.08
CA ALA A 392 -0.07 0.44 10.49
C ALA A 392 -1.56 0.31 10.86
N CYS A 393 -2.46 1.13 10.32
CA CYS A 393 -3.91 0.92 10.49
C CYS A 393 -4.35 -0.49 10.05
N CYS A 394 -3.91 -0.97 8.87
CA CYS A 394 -4.19 -2.34 8.44
C CYS A 394 -3.63 -3.39 9.43
N HIS A 395 -2.42 -3.17 9.94
CA HIS A 395 -1.79 -4.06 10.92
C HIS A 395 -2.56 -4.10 12.24
N LEU A 396 -3.02 -2.96 12.74
CA LEU A 396 -3.83 -2.85 13.96
C LEU A 396 -5.13 -3.65 13.85
N GLY A 397 -5.84 -3.53 12.72
CA GLY A 397 -7.04 -4.32 12.44
C GLY A 397 -6.77 -5.81 12.43
N ASN A 398 -5.69 -6.24 11.76
CA ASN A 398 -5.26 -7.64 11.75
C ASN A 398 -4.83 -8.15 13.13
N ILE A 399 -4.21 -7.32 13.97
CA ILE A 399 -3.78 -7.72 15.32
C ILE A 399 -5.00 -7.97 16.21
N SER A 400 -6.02 -7.09 16.17
CA SER A 400 -7.28 -7.36 16.87
C SER A 400 -7.91 -8.66 16.37
N TYR A 401 -8.08 -8.82 15.05
CA TYR A 401 -8.65 -10.04 14.47
C TYR A 401 -7.90 -11.32 14.90
N ARG A 402 -6.57 -11.34 14.81
CA ARG A 402 -5.74 -12.51 15.13
C ARG A 402 -5.74 -12.89 16.62
N LEU A 403 -6.04 -11.95 17.50
CA LEU A 403 -6.22 -12.21 18.93
C LEU A 403 -7.63 -12.61 19.29
N GLY A 404 -8.56 -12.55 18.33
CA GLY A 404 -9.96 -12.83 18.53
C GLY A 404 -10.27 -14.30 18.75
N GLU A 405 -11.45 -14.53 19.28
CA GLU A 405 -12.04 -15.83 19.56
C GLU A 405 -13.30 -16.06 18.74
N GLN A 406 -13.73 -17.31 18.63
CA GLN A 406 -15.01 -17.64 18.00
C GLN A 406 -16.13 -17.30 18.99
N VAL A 407 -17.05 -16.45 18.58
CA VAL A 407 -18.24 -16.07 19.36
C VAL A 407 -19.51 -16.44 18.59
N SER A 408 -20.62 -16.64 19.31
CA SER A 408 -21.94 -16.81 18.69
C SER A 408 -22.24 -15.68 17.73
N GLY A 409 -22.83 -15.95 16.56
CA GLY A 409 -23.25 -14.90 15.63
C GLY A 409 -24.39 -14.02 16.12
N THR A 410 -25.03 -14.37 17.25
CA THR A 410 -25.94 -13.48 17.97
C THR A 410 -25.22 -12.48 18.87
N ASN A 411 -23.91 -12.67 19.13
CA ASN A 411 -23.11 -11.73 19.90
C ASN A 411 -22.94 -10.41 19.15
N LYS A 412 -23.29 -9.31 19.81
CA LYS A 412 -23.16 -7.94 19.28
C LYS A 412 -22.24 -7.14 20.21
N PRO A 413 -20.99 -6.86 19.81
CA PRO A 413 -20.09 -6.05 20.64
C PRO A 413 -20.57 -4.59 20.71
N ASP A 414 -20.29 -3.91 21.83
CA ASP A 414 -20.72 -2.53 22.11
C ASP A 414 -20.32 -1.50 21.04
N VAL A 415 -19.29 -1.82 20.23
CA VAL A 415 -18.87 -0.96 19.11
C VAL A 415 -19.99 -0.70 18.10
N PHE A 416 -21.00 -1.57 18.02
CA PHE A 416 -22.16 -1.37 17.14
C PHE A 416 -23.01 -0.15 17.53
N GLU A 417 -22.99 0.24 18.80
CA GLU A 417 -23.75 1.39 19.32
C GLU A 417 -23.08 2.72 18.99
N LYS A 418 -21.82 2.70 18.54
CA LYS A 418 -21.03 3.92 18.26
C LYS A 418 -21.51 4.67 17.03
N HIS A 419 -21.99 3.97 16.00
CA HIS A 419 -22.51 4.59 14.78
C HIS A 419 -23.28 3.57 13.92
N GLU A 420 -24.40 3.98 13.32
CA GLU A 420 -25.26 3.11 12.49
C GLU A 420 -24.53 2.45 11.30
N GLU A 421 -23.54 3.13 10.74
CA GLU A 421 -22.74 2.63 9.60
C GLU A 421 -21.93 1.37 9.93
N ILE A 422 -21.69 1.08 11.21
CA ILE A 422 -21.04 -0.16 11.68
C ILE A 422 -22.03 -1.33 11.51
N GLY A 423 -23.25 -1.17 12.03
CA GLY A 423 -24.33 -2.15 11.89
C GLY A 423 -24.65 -2.45 10.42
N LYS A 424 -24.82 -1.41 9.59
CA LYS A 424 -25.05 -1.56 8.14
C LYS A 424 -23.95 -2.34 7.43
N SER A 425 -22.70 -2.22 7.87
CA SER A 425 -21.57 -2.95 7.27
C SER A 425 -21.58 -4.42 7.68
N TRP A 426 -21.86 -4.71 8.95
CA TRP A 426 -21.97 -6.08 9.44
C TRP A 426 -23.15 -6.83 8.81
N GLU A 427 -24.30 -6.18 8.69
CA GLU A 427 -25.46 -6.74 8.00
C GLU A 427 -25.15 -7.07 6.53
N ARG A 428 -24.35 -6.24 5.86
CA ARG A 428 -23.89 -6.51 4.49
C ARG A 428 -23.03 -7.77 4.45
N ILE A 429 -22.08 -7.93 5.37
CA ILE A 429 -21.26 -9.15 5.49
C ILE A 429 -22.16 -10.37 5.71
N ASN A 430 -23.07 -10.31 6.68
CA ASN A 430 -23.96 -11.43 7.02
C ASN A 430 -24.85 -11.83 5.83
N ARG A 431 -25.47 -10.85 5.18
CA ARG A 431 -26.30 -11.07 3.99
C ARG A 431 -25.49 -11.70 2.87
N THR A 432 -24.29 -11.20 2.59
CA THR A 432 -23.45 -11.76 1.53
C THR A 432 -22.99 -13.17 1.86
N VAL A 433 -22.53 -13.46 3.08
CA VAL A 433 -22.12 -14.81 3.49
C VAL A 433 -23.29 -15.80 3.37
N LYS A 434 -24.47 -15.43 3.88
CA LYS A 434 -25.68 -16.26 3.79
C LYS A 434 -26.11 -16.49 2.35
N GLY A 435 -26.19 -15.44 1.53
CA GLY A 435 -26.61 -15.56 0.14
C GLY A 435 -25.61 -16.31 -0.73
N THR A 436 -24.32 -16.15 -0.48
CA THR A 436 -23.27 -16.78 -1.29
C THR A 436 -23.00 -18.24 -0.92
N LEU A 437 -22.99 -18.57 0.37
CA LEU A 437 -22.56 -19.87 0.88
C LEU A 437 -23.67 -20.67 1.57
N GLY A 438 -24.86 -20.08 1.77
CA GLY A 438 -25.92 -20.67 2.60
C GLY A 438 -25.62 -20.64 4.10
N LEU A 439 -24.51 -20.00 4.50
CA LEU A 439 -24.05 -19.96 5.89
C LEU A 439 -24.77 -18.85 6.66
N ASP A 440 -25.72 -19.24 7.51
CA ASP A 440 -26.40 -18.31 8.42
C ASP A 440 -25.54 -18.05 9.66
N LEU A 441 -24.86 -16.91 9.70
CA LEU A 441 -23.99 -16.56 10.81
C LEU A 441 -24.73 -16.46 12.14
N THR A 442 -26.04 -16.16 12.15
CA THR A 442 -26.82 -16.12 13.41
C THR A 442 -26.97 -17.49 14.07
N LYS A 443 -26.74 -18.57 13.31
CA LYS A 443 -26.75 -19.97 13.76
C LYS A 443 -25.35 -20.58 13.77
N SER A 444 -24.31 -19.75 13.66
CA SER A 444 -22.91 -20.16 13.57
C SER A 444 -22.06 -19.21 14.41
N THR A 445 -20.74 -19.22 14.19
CA THR A 445 -19.80 -18.34 14.86
C THR A 445 -19.07 -17.43 13.88
N TYR A 446 -18.52 -16.35 14.42
CA TYR A 446 -17.54 -15.52 13.73
C TYR A 446 -16.38 -15.20 14.66
N GLN A 447 -15.25 -14.79 14.09
CA GLN A 447 -14.10 -14.37 14.88
C GLN A 447 -14.28 -12.92 15.33
N LEU A 448 -14.29 -12.69 16.64
CA LEU A 448 -14.33 -11.36 17.25
C LEU A 448 -13.00 -11.07 17.95
N GLY A 449 -12.27 -10.09 17.43
CA GLY A 449 -11.07 -9.55 18.07
C GLY A 449 -11.40 -8.78 19.35
N PRO A 450 -10.51 -8.75 20.34
CA PRO A 450 -10.68 -7.87 21.49
C PRO A 450 -10.62 -6.41 21.05
N MET A 451 -11.31 -5.54 21.81
CA MET A 451 -11.05 -4.11 21.78
C MET A 451 -9.64 -3.85 22.32
N LEU A 452 -8.80 -3.21 21.53
CA LEU A 452 -7.42 -2.92 21.89
C LEU A 452 -7.21 -1.41 21.98
N THR A 453 -6.74 -0.93 23.14
CA THR A 453 -6.25 0.44 23.31
C THR A 453 -4.82 0.56 22.78
N PHE A 454 -4.55 1.64 22.05
CA PHE A 454 -3.28 1.90 21.39
C PHE A 454 -2.77 3.30 21.72
N ASP A 455 -1.48 3.39 22.02
CA ASP A 455 -0.75 4.64 22.18
C ASP A 455 -0.15 5.02 20.80
N PRO A 456 -0.72 6.01 20.10
CA PRO A 456 -0.29 6.35 18.74
C PRO A 456 1.10 6.98 18.68
N GLU A 457 1.56 7.63 19.76
CA GLU A 457 2.89 8.25 19.80
C GLU A 457 3.98 7.20 20.02
N LYS A 458 3.72 6.24 20.92
CA LYS A 458 4.66 5.14 21.20
C LYS A 458 4.53 3.96 20.24
N GLU A 459 3.53 4.01 19.35
CA GLU A 459 3.16 2.94 18.42
C GLU A 459 3.00 1.57 19.09
N ARG A 460 2.34 1.55 20.26
CA ARG A 460 2.27 0.38 21.13
C ARG A 460 0.89 0.22 21.75
N PHE A 461 0.43 -1.02 21.89
CA PHE A 461 -0.79 -1.31 22.64
C PHE A 461 -0.61 -1.09 24.14
N VAL A 462 -1.59 -0.46 24.77
CA VAL A 462 -1.61 -0.19 26.21
C VAL A 462 -2.01 -1.47 26.93
N GLY A 463 -1.20 -1.91 27.90
CA GLY A 463 -1.50 -3.07 28.76
C GLY A 463 -1.56 -4.44 28.07
N ASN A 464 -1.40 -4.56 26.74
CA ASN A 464 -1.61 -5.81 26.03
C ASN A 464 -0.32 -6.43 25.46
N ARG A 465 0.32 -7.31 26.25
CA ARG A 465 1.55 -8.02 25.84
C ARG A 465 1.35 -8.92 24.61
N ARG A 466 0.16 -9.53 24.46
CA ARG A 466 -0.13 -10.42 23.32
C ARG A 466 -0.15 -9.63 22.01
N ALA A 467 -0.81 -8.48 21.99
CA ALA A 467 -0.89 -7.57 20.85
C ALA A 467 0.48 -6.97 20.51
N ASN A 468 1.24 -6.53 21.54
CA ASN A 468 2.59 -5.99 21.34
C ASN A 468 3.59 -6.99 20.76
N ARG A 469 3.40 -8.29 20.92
CA ARG A 469 4.24 -9.30 20.24
C ARG A 469 3.96 -9.41 18.74
N LEU A 470 2.82 -8.91 18.27
CA LEU A 470 2.41 -8.94 16.87
C LEU A 470 2.73 -7.64 16.12
N THR A 471 3.23 -6.61 16.81
CA THR A 471 3.70 -5.36 16.18
C THR A 471 5.04 -5.54 15.44
N THR A 472 5.72 -6.67 15.67
CA THR A 472 6.96 -7.10 15.04
C THR A 472 6.93 -8.62 14.78
N ARG A 473 8.05 -9.19 14.33
CA ARG A 473 8.18 -10.64 14.09
C ARG A 473 9.58 -11.15 14.41
N ARG A 474 9.72 -12.48 14.41
CA ARG A 474 11.03 -13.14 14.43
C ARG A 474 11.59 -13.17 13.01
N TYR A 475 12.75 -12.56 12.84
CA TYR A 475 13.48 -12.50 11.57
C TYR A 475 14.40 -13.70 11.39
N ARG A 476 14.71 -14.02 10.14
CA ARG A 476 15.64 -15.08 9.77
C ARG A 476 16.97 -14.47 9.34
N LYS A 477 18.09 -14.82 9.98
CA LYS A 477 19.42 -14.36 9.53
C LYS A 477 19.73 -14.90 8.12
N PRO A 478 20.38 -14.12 7.23
CA PRO A 478 20.83 -12.72 7.42
C PRO A 478 19.74 -11.64 7.16
N PHE A 479 18.51 -12.03 6.84
CA PHE A 479 17.38 -11.15 6.52
C PHE A 479 16.71 -10.57 7.78
N VAL A 480 17.42 -9.66 8.46
CA VAL A 480 16.97 -9.08 9.72
C VAL A 480 16.72 -7.59 9.55
N VAL A 481 15.50 -7.15 9.89
CA VAL A 481 15.22 -5.72 10.04
C VAL A 481 15.91 -5.25 11.33
N PRO A 482 16.83 -4.29 11.24
CA PRO A 482 17.64 -3.92 12.39
C PRO A 482 16.80 -3.16 13.43
N LYS A 483 17.20 -3.26 14.70
CA LYS A 483 16.57 -2.49 15.79
C LYS A 483 16.89 -1.00 15.70
N GLU A 484 18.08 -0.69 15.21
CA GLU A 484 18.58 0.66 14.99
C GLU A 484 19.00 0.74 13.54
N VAL A 485 18.50 1.76 12.85
CA VAL A 485 18.79 2.00 11.44
C VAL A 485 19.94 2.96 11.32
#